data_AF-A0A7Y5QKT2-F1
#
_entry.id   AF-A0A7Y5QKT2-F1
#
_cell.length_a   1.000
_cell.length_b   1.000
_cell.length_c   1.000
_cell.angle_alpha   90.00
_cell.angle_beta   90.00
_cell.angle_gamma   90.00
#
_symmetry.space_group_name_H-M   'P 1'
#
loop_
_entity.id
_entity.type
_entity.pdbx_description
1 polymer ?
#
loop_
_entity_poly.entity_id
_entity_poly.type
_entity_poly.pdbx_seq_one_letter_code
_entity_poly.pdbx_strand_id
1 'polypeptide(L)'
;DADLTEADARLAAKASAVVLVATAMPALLPRADVILPICNVTEEEGTFTNLRGRVQRFMQARAAPGFARPSWFVLADVANALGDRLDVLTAEQAFDALAADRPEFAGLRYARLGLRGAPVAGAGAGAAA
;
A
#
# COMPACT_ATOMS: atom_id res chain seq x y z
N ASP A 1 7.61 -9.01 -7.27
CA ASP A 1 7.47 -8.36 -8.58
C ASP A 1 6.81 -9.30 -9.57
N ALA A 2 5.61 -8.95 -9.98
CA ALA A 2 5.07 -9.45 -11.24
C ALA A 2 5.43 -8.38 -12.28
N ASP A 3 6.33 -8.72 -13.19
CA ASP A 3 6.63 -7.85 -14.31
C ASP A 3 5.37 -7.64 -15.16
N LEU A 4 5.21 -6.43 -15.69
CA LEU A 4 4.15 -6.15 -16.63
C LEU A 4 4.29 -7.06 -17.85
N THR A 5 3.16 -7.60 -18.28
CA THR A 5 3.07 -8.53 -19.41
C THR A 5 2.68 -7.79 -20.68
N GLU A 6 2.88 -8.44 -21.83
CA GLU A 6 2.43 -7.89 -23.11
C GLU A 6 0.91 -7.68 -23.18
N ALA A 7 0.14 -8.45 -22.39
CA ALA A 7 -1.30 -8.22 -22.24
C ALA A 7 -1.59 -6.87 -21.56
N ASP A 8 -0.82 -6.52 -20.52
CA ASP A 8 -0.94 -5.24 -19.82
C ASP A 8 -0.62 -4.07 -20.76
N ALA A 9 0.44 -4.19 -21.57
CA ALA A 9 0.78 -3.19 -22.57
C ALA A 9 -0.33 -3.00 -23.62
N ARG A 10 -0.98 -4.08 -24.06
CA ARG A 10 -2.11 -4.01 -25.01
C ARG A 10 -3.34 -3.35 -24.39
N LEU A 11 -3.59 -3.54 -23.10
CA LEU A 11 -4.67 -2.85 -22.38
C LEU A 11 -4.34 -1.37 -22.19
N ALA A 12 -3.13 -1.06 -21.76
CA ALA A 12 -2.65 0.31 -21.60
C ALA A 12 -2.75 1.12 -22.91
N ALA A 13 -2.43 0.52 -24.05
CA ALA A 13 -2.54 1.16 -25.36
C ALA A 13 -3.99 1.54 -25.76
N LYS A 14 -5.00 0.96 -25.10
CA LYS A 14 -6.43 1.28 -25.32
C LYS A 14 -6.98 2.25 -24.29
N ALA A 15 -6.26 2.51 -23.20
CA ALA A 15 -6.70 3.44 -22.17
C ALA A 15 -6.56 4.89 -22.66
N SER A 16 -7.45 5.76 -22.21
CA SER A 16 -7.35 7.20 -22.47
C SER A 16 -6.25 7.89 -21.65
N ALA A 17 -5.84 7.26 -20.54
CA ALA A 17 -4.72 7.68 -19.71
C ALA A 17 -4.15 6.47 -18.96
N VAL A 18 -2.83 6.45 -18.78
CA VAL A 18 -2.08 5.42 -18.03
C VAL A 18 -1.33 6.09 -16.88
N VAL A 19 -1.74 5.76 -15.65
CA VAL A 19 -1.06 6.19 -14.42
C VAL A 19 -0.22 5.04 -13.90
N LEU A 20 1.09 5.23 -13.82
CA LEU A 20 2.01 4.26 -13.26
C LEU A 20 2.33 4.61 -11.80
N VAL A 21 1.90 3.76 -10.87
CA VAL A 21 2.29 3.83 -9.45
C VAL A 21 3.29 2.72 -9.19
N ALA A 22 4.56 3.05 -9.01
CA ALA A 22 5.60 2.04 -8.94
C ALA A 22 6.83 2.48 -8.12
N THR A 23 7.54 1.47 -7.60
CA THR A 23 8.83 1.60 -6.92
C THR A 23 10.02 1.58 -7.89
N ALA A 24 9.79 1.12 -9.13
CA ALA A 24 10.77 1.07 -10.21
C ALA A 24 10.10 1.28 -11.58
N MET A 25 10.88 1.65 -12.59
CA MET A 25 10.37 1.87 -13.95
C MET A 25 10.36 0.57 -14.75
N PRO A 26 9.20 0.04 -15.17
CA PRO A 26 9.13 -1.16 -15.99
C PRO A 26 9.49 -0.85 -17.44
N ALA A 27 10.29 -1.72 -18.06
CA ALA A 27 10.72 -1.55 -19.46
C ALA A 27 9.55 -1.55 -20.46
N LEU A 28 8.43 -2.20 -20.10
CA LEU A 28 7.30 -2.42 -20.99
C LEU A 28 6.34 -1.23 -21.11
N LEU A 29 6.48 -0.20 -20.26
CA LEU A 29 5.67 1.03 -20.35
C LEU A 29 6.54 2.25 -20.63
N PRO A 30 7.04 2.42 -21.86
CA PRO A 30 7.88 3.57 -22.21
C PRO A 30 7.14 4.92 -22.15
N ARG A 31 5.80 4.94 -22.02
CA ARG A 31 4.96 6.14 -22.06
C ARG A 31 3.75 6.06 -21.14
N ALA A 32 3.97 5.96 -19.82
CA ALA A 32 2.91 6.35 -18.88
C ALA A 32 2.66 7.86 -19.01
N ASP A 33 1.40 8.28 -18.97
CA ASP A 33 1.04 9.70 -19.02
C ASP A 33 1.42 10.39 -17.70
N VAL A 34 1.29 9.66 -16.59
CA VAL A 34 1.65 10.10 -15.25
C VAL A 34 2.41 8.99 -14.55
N ILE A 35 3.51 9.36 -13.87
CA ILE A 35 4.28 8.47 -13.02
C ILE A 35 4.20 9.01 -11.59
N LEU A 36 3.76 8.16 -10.67
CA LEU A 36 3.69 8.43 -9.24
C LEU A 36 4.72 7.53 -8.52
N PRO A 37 5.93 8.04 -8.24
CA PRO A 37 6.97 7.24 -7.61
C PRO A 37 6.62 6.97 -6.14
N ILE A 38 6.61 5.70 -5.76
CA ILE A 38 6.35 5.26 -4.38
C ILE A 38 7.56 4.60 -3.74
N CYS A 39 7.66 4.68 -2.43
CA CYS A 39 8.67 3.98 -1.63
C CYS A 39 8.49 2.46 -1.76
N ASN A 40 9.59 1.70 -1.68
CA ASN A 40 9.50 0.28 -1.36
C ASN A 40 9.31 0.07 0.15
N VAL A 41 9.01 -1.18 0.54
CA VAL A 41 8.80 -1.57 1.95
C VAL A 41 9.93 -1.17 2.90
N THR A 42 11.18 -1.13 2.44
CA THR A 42 12.32 -0.77 3.29
C THR A 42 12.47 0.75 3.46
N GLU A 43 11.76 1.52 2.63
CA GLU A 43 11.85 2.98 2.54
C GLU A 43 10.65 3.70 3.16
N GLU A 44 9.64 2.96 3.61
CA GLU A 44 8.47 3.47 4.30
C GLU A 44 8.18 2.68 5.59
N GLU A 45 7.18 3.12 6.33
CA GLU A 45 6.62 2.39 7.46
C GLU A 45 5.16 2.02 7.18
N GLY A 46 4.67 0.97 7.85
CA GLY A 46 3.35 0.43 7.55
C GLY A 46 3.08 -0.91 8.25
N THR A 47 2.17 -1.68 7.66
CA THR A 47 1.82 -3.02 8.16
C THR A 47 1.77 -4.05 7.05
N PHE A 48 2.13 -5.30 7.36
CA PHE A 48 1.80 -6.47 6.54
C PHE A 48 0.82 -7.37 7.26
N THR A 49 -0.10 -7.97 6.51
CA THR A 49 -0.88 -9.12 6.97
C THR A 49 -0.27 -10.37 6.37
N ASN A 50 0.27 -11.24 7.20
CA ASN A 50 0.88 -12.48 6.72
C ASN A 50 -0.18 -13.53 6.34
N LEU A 51 0.25 -14.65 5.75
CA LEU A 51 -0.63 -15.74 5.29
C LEU A 51 -1.47 -16.40 6.40
N ARG A 52 -1.13 -16.18 7.68
CA ARG A 52 -1.90 -16.66 8.84
C ARG A 52 -2.85 -15.60 9.38
N GLY A 53 -3.09 -14.52 8.62
CA GLY A 53 -3.96 -13.42 9.03
C GLY A 53 -3.40 -12.58 10.19
N ARG A 54 -2.08 -12.56 10.40
CA ARG A 54 -1.48 -11.71 11.44
C ARG A 54 -0.94 -10.41 10.85
N VAL A 55 -1.47 -9.30 11.34
CA VAL A 55 -1.04 -7.93 11.04
C VAL A 55 0.21 -7.60 11.85
N GLN A 56 1.29 -7.21 11.18
CA GLN A 56 2.58 -6.89 11.77
C GLN A 56 3.07 -5.54 11.27
N ARG A 57 3.50 -4.68 12.20
CA ARG A 57 4.07 -3.37 11.87
C ARG A 57 5.51 -3.52 11.39
N PHE A 58 5.89 -2.75 10.38
CA PHE A 58 7.28 -2.53 9.99
C PHE A 58 7.61 -1.04 10.02
N MET A 59 8.89 -0.74 10.22
CA MET A 59 9.41 0.62 10.30
C MET A 59 10.32 0.90 9.09
N GLN A 60 10.44 2.17 8.74
CA GLN A 60 11.37 2.62 7.71
C GLN A 60 12.81 2.24 8.08
N ALA A 61 13.47 1.49 7.20
CA ALA A 61 14.86 1.07 7.37
C ALA A 61 15.84 2.00 6.63
N ARG A 62 15.40 2.66 5.55
CA ARG A 62 16.20 3.59 4.75
C ARG A 62 15.37 4.79 4.31
N ALA A 63 16.01 5.93 4.08
CA ALA A 63 15.36 7.07 3.45
C ALA A 63 14.88 6.76 2.02
N ALA A 64 13.74 7.35 1.65
CA ALA A 64 13.19 7.26 0.30
C ALA A 64 14.16 7.85 -0.75
N PRO A 65 14.34 7.19 -1.90
CA PRO A 65 15.20 7.70 -2.97
C PRO A 65 14.50 8.79 -3.79
N GLY A 66 15.25 9.85 -4.11
CA GLY A 66 14.80 10.89 -5.05
C GLY A 66 13.49 11.55 -4.62
N PHE A 67 12.46 11.40 -5.45
CA PHE A 67 11.12 11.96 -5.21
C PHE A 67 10.09 10.92 -4.75
N ALA A 68 10.52 9.68 -4.46
CA ALA A 68 9.62 8.65 -3.97
C ALA A 68 9.02 9.07 -2.62
N ARG A 69 7.72 8.80 -2.46
CA ARG A 69 6.98 9.05 -1.22
C ARG A 69 6.27 7.77 -0.77
N PRO A 70 5.92 7.63 0.52
CA PRO A 70 5.19 6.46 0.97
C PRO A 70 3.92 6.23 0.17
N SER A 71 3.65 4.96 -0.15
CA SER A 71 2.54 4.54 -1.01
C SER A 71 1.19 5.05 -0.49
N TRP A 72 0.95 4.94 0.81
CA TRP A 72 -0.26 5.45 1.47
C TRP A 72 -0.40 6.98 1.37
N PHE A 73 0.72 7.72 1.36
CA PHE A 73 0.70 9.18 1.23
C PHE A 73 0.33 9.59 -0.19
N VAL A 74 0.97 8.98 -1.19
CA VAL A 74 0.72 9.26 -2.61
C VAL A 74 -0.74 8.99 -2.97
N LEU A 75 -1.29 7.87 -2.52
CA LEU A 75 -2.69 7.52 -2.80
C LEU A 75 -3.67 8.45 -2.08
N ALA A 76 -3.37 8.86 -0.83
CA ALA A 76 -4.19 9.85 -0.13
C ALA A 76 -4.17 11.22 -0.84
N ASP A 77 -3.01 11.65 -1.32
CA ASP A 77 -2.86 12.92 -2.06
C ASP A 77 -3.64 12.89 -3.39
N VAL A 78 -3.60 11.77 -4.12
CA VAL A 78 -4.40 11.58 -5.33
C VAL A 78 -5.89 11.63 -5.03
N ALA A 79 -6.36 10.95 -3.99
CA ALA A 79 -7.77 10.99 -3.60
C ALA A 79 -8.21 12.42 -3.24
N ASN A 80 -7.39 13.14 -2.46
CA ASN A 80 -7.64 14.53 -2.10
C ASN A 80 -7.71 15.45 -3.33
N ALA A 81 -6.82 15.25 -4.31
CA ALA A 81 -6.85 15.98 -5.57
C ALA A 81 -8.13 15.69 -6.41
N LEU A 82 -8.73 14.51 -6.23
CA LEU A 82 -9.99 14.12 -6.86
C LEU A 82 -11.24 14.60 -6.10
N GLY A 83 -11.07 15.28 -4.96
CA GLY A 83 -12.14 15.88 -4.18
C GLY A 83 -12.52 15.12 -2.91
N ASP A 84 -11.84 14.02 -2.61
CA ASP A 84 -11.95 13.39 -1.29
C ASP A 84 -11.28 14.25 -0.21
N ARG A 85 -11.51 13.90 1.06
CA ARG A 85 -10.89 14.54 2.22
C ARG A 85 -10.31 13.47 3.14
N LEU A 86 -9.26 12.82 2.66
CA LEU A 86 -8.46 11.88 3.42
C LEU A 86 -7.39 12.64 4.21
N ASP A 87 -7.62 12.80 5.52
CA ASP A 87 -6.66 13.38 6.47
C ASP A 87 -5.57 12.36 6.86
N VAL A 88 -4.95 11.73 5.85
CA VAL A 88 -3.94 10.68 6.03
C VAL A 88 -2.54 11.25 5.80
N LEU A 89 -1.84 11.54 6.89
CA LEU A 89 -0.48 12.11 6.90
C LEU A 89 0.55 11.13 7.50
N THR A 90 0.09 10.03 8.10
CA THR A 90 0.94 8.99 8.69
C THR A 90 0.44 7.59 8.33
N ALA A 91 1.33 6.59 8.40
CA ALA A 91 0.94 5.19 8.24
C ALA A 91 -0.06 4.73 9.31
N GLU A 92 -0.01 5.33 10.51
CA GLU A 92 -0.99 5.10 11.57
C GLU A 92 -2.39 5.55 11.15
N GLN A 93 -2.51 6.76 10.61
CA GLN A 93 -3.79 7.27 10.12
C GLN A 93 -4.30 6.43 8.94
N ALA A 94 -3.42 6.01 8.04
CA ALA A 94 -3.78 5.12 6.93
C ALA A 94 -4.34 3.78 7.43
N PHE A 95 -3.66 3.16 8.40
CA PHE A 95 -4.08 1.89 8.97
C PHE A 95 -5.36 2.01 9.80
N ASP A 96 -5.49 3.07 10.61
CA ASP A 96 -6.67 3.27 11.44
C ASP A 96 -7.91 3.58 10.58
N ALA A 97 -7.74 4.27 9.43
CA ALA A 97 -8.80 4.42 8.43
C ALA A 97 -9.21 3.08 7.80
N LEU A 98 -8.25 2.24 7.42
CA LEU A 98 -8.50 0.87 6.96
C LEU A 98 -9.26 0.05 8.01
N ALA A 99 -8.83 0.11 9.28
CA ALA A 99 -9.42 -0.64 10.38
C ALA A 99 -10.84 -0.16 10.75
N ALA A 100 -11.17 1.10 10.47
CA ALA A 100 -12.51 1.64 10.61
C ALA A 100 -13.46 1.18 9.49
N ASP A 101 -12.93 0.99 8.27
CA ASP A 101 -13.71 0.58 7.09
C ASP A 101 -13.88 -0.94 6.98
N ARG A 102 -12.87 -1.72 7.39
CA ARG A 102 -12.82 -3.18 7.18
C ARG A 102 -13.09 -3.98 8.45
N PRO A 103 -14.20 -4.74 8.52
CA PRO A 103 -14.57 -5.52 9.70
C PRO A 103 -13.50 -6.53 10.15
N GLU A 104 -12.69 -7.04 9.23
CA GLU A 104 -11.60 -7.97 9.51
C GLU A 104 -10.53 -7.34 10.41
N PHE A 105 -10.35 -6.01 10.30
CA PHE A 105 -9.37 -5.24 11.06
C PHE A 105 -9.99 -4.56 12.30
N ALA A 106 -11.27 -4.80 12.58
CA ALA A 106 -11.98 -4.16 13.68
C ALA A 106 -11.27 -4.38 15.03
N GLY A 107 -11.11 -3.29 15.79
CA GLY A 107 -10.44 -3.29 17.09
C GLY A 107 -8.91 -3.27 17.04
N LEU A 108 -8.31 -3.42 15.86
CA LEU A 108 -6.88 -3.17 15.68
C LEU A 108 -6.60 -1.66 15.68
N ARG A 109 -5.40 -1.29 16.15
CA ARG A 109 -4.88 0.07 16.17
C ARG A 109 -3.40 0.01 15.86
N TYR A 110 -2.92 0.86 14.96
CA TYR A 110 -1.51 0.83 14.53
C TYR A 110 -0.55 0.92 15.72
N ALA A 111 -0.80 1.86 16.65
CA ALA A 111 0.00 2.04 17.87
C ALA A 111 0.01 0.81 18.81
N ARG A 112 -0.98 -0.09 18.73
CA ARG A 112 -1.12 -1.25 19.62
C ARG A 112 -0.67 -2.58 19.01
N LEU A 113 -0.26 -2.61 17.75
CA LEU A 113 0.23 -3.84 17.11
C LEU A 113 1.49 -4.40 17.79
N GLY A 114 2.31 -3.53 18.38
CA GLY A 114 3.55 -3.92 19.07
C GLY A 114 4.52 -4.70 18.17
N LEU A 115 5.48 -5.39 18.78
CA LEU A 115 6.50 -6.16 18.03
C LEU A 115 5.98 -7.50 17.50
N ARG A 116 4.92 -8.07 18.11
CA ARG A 116 4.38 -9.39 17.74
C ARG A 116 3.23 -9.31 16.74
N GLY A 117 2.68 -8.13 16.50
CA GLY A 117 1.48 -7.98 15.70
C GLY A 117 0.24 -8.61 16.35
N ALA A 118 -0.89 -8.52 15.66
CA ALA A 118 -2.17 -9.04 16.11
C ALA A 118 -2.89 -9.79 14.97
N PRO A 119 -3.66 -10.85 15.26
CA PRO A 119 -4.49 -11.48 14.24
C PRO A 119 -5.64 -10.55 13.81
N VAL A 120 -6.03 -10.61 12.55
CA VAL A 120 -7.33 -10.10 12.08
C VAL A 120 -8.46 -10.97 12.66
N ALA A 121 -9.68 -10.43 12.69
CA ALA A 121 -10.86 -11.20 13.09
C ALA A 121 -11.00 -12.46 12.19
N GLY A 122 -11.24 -13.62 12.81
CA GLY A 122 -11.42 -14.88 12.08
C GLY A 122 -10.14 -15.65 11.71
N ALA A 123 -8.94 -15.11 11.96
CA ALA A 123 -7.66 -15.79 11.64
C ALA A 123 -7.37 -17.07 12.45
N GLY A 124 -8.26 -17.46 13.37
CA GLY A 124 -8.07 -18.54 14.35
C GLY A 124 -8.79 -19.87 14.08
N ALA A 125 -9.50 -20.05 12.97
CA ALA A 125 -10.27 -21.29 12.77
C ALA A 125 -9.51 -22.44 12.08
N GLY A 126 -8.27 -22.24 11.59
CA GLY A 126 -7.60 -23.20 10.71
C GLY A 126 -6.18 -23.63 11.10
N ALA A 127 -5.65 -23.22 12.25
CA ALA A 127 -4.24 -23.48 12.62
C ALA A 127 -4.06 -24.44 13.81
N ALA A 128 -5.10 -25.21 14.15
CA ALA A 128 -5.04 -26.31 15.10
C ALA A 128 -5.68 -27.56 14.46
N ALA A 129 -4.93 -28.24 13.60
CA ALA A 129 -5.14 -29.62 13.17
C ALA A 129 -3.79 -30.22 12.78
#